data_AF-A0A1A8R224-F1
#
_entry.id   AF-A0A1A8R224-F1
#
_cell.length_a   1.000
_cell.length_b   1.000
_cell.length_c   1.000
_cell.angle_alpha   90.00
_cell.angle_beta   90.00
_cell.angle_gamma   90.00
#
_symmetry.space_group_name_H-M   'P 1'
#
loop_
_entity.id
_entity.type
_entity.pdbx_description
1 polymer ?
#
loop_
_entity_poly.entity_id
_entity_poly.type
_entity_poly.pdbx_seq_one_letter_code
_entity_poly.pdbx_strand_id
1 'polypeptide(L)'
;KDVIVSVLVKRNNDQRQMIKAVYESSTGKNLVKSLESVLSSHLEDASLALLMKPAYYDARLLRNATKGVGTDEAVLVEVLATRSNKEIEEIKQ
;
A
#
# COMPACT_ATOMS: atom_id res chain seq x y z
N LYS A 1 -12.89 -13.67 -2.56
CA LYS A 1 -12.07 -12.86 -1.62
C LYS A 1 -10.88 -13.67 -1.11
N ASP A 2 -11.08 -14.95 -0.74
CA ASP A 2 -10.00 -15.84 -0.26
C ASP A 2 -8.85 -16.05 -1.27
N VAL A 3 -9.16 -16.17 -2.56
CA VAL A 3 -8.12 -16.31 -3.60
C VAL A 3 -7.22 -15.07 -3.64
N ILE A 4 -7.79 -13.87 -3.54
CA ILE A 4 -7.05 -12.60 -3.54
C ILE A 4 -6.07 -12.57 -2.36
N VAL A 5 -6.57 -12.87 -1.16
CA VAL A 5 -5.74 -12.95 0.06
C VAL A 5 -4.64 -13.99 -0.14
N SER A 6 -4.99 -15.20 -0.58
CA SER A 6 -4.03 -16.30 -0.75
C SER A 6 -2.90 -15.98 -1.73
N VAL A 7 -3.17 -15.17 -2.75
CA VAL A 7 -2.17 -14.71 -3.72
C VAL A 7 -1.32 -13.60 -3.12
N LEU A 8 -1.94 -12.56 -2.54
CA LEU A 8 -1.21 -11.40 -2.03
C LEU A 8 -0.28 -11.78 -0.87
N VAL A 9 -0.74 -12.59 0.09
CA VAL A 9 0.06 -12.94 1.28
C VAL A 9 1.21 -13.92 0.98
N LYS A 10 1.20 -14.62 -0.16
CA LYS A 10 2.24 -15.56 -0.57
C LYS A 10 3.26 -14.97 -1.57
N ARG A 11 3.24 -13.65 -1.76
CA ARG A 11 4.14 -12.95 -2.69
C ARG A 11 4.84 -11.81 -1.97
N ASN A 12 6.10 -11.58 -2.28
CA ASN A 12 6.82 -10.40 -1.80
C ASN A 12 6.38 -9.13 -2.57
N ASN A 13 6.86 -7.95 -2.17
CA ASN A 13 6.41 -6.71 -2.80
C ASN A 13 6.77 -6.63 -4.28
N ASP A 14 7.99 -7.02 -4.65
CA ASP A 14 8.45 -6.98 -6.05
C ASP A 14 7.58 -7.85 -6.95
N GLN A 15 7.25 -9.06 -6.51
CA GLN A 15 6.32 -9.94 -7.21
C GLN A 15 4.93 -9.32 -7.32
N ARG A 16 4.44 -8.63 -6.29
CA ARG A 16 3.16 -7.91 -6.34
C ARG A 16 3.20 -6.74 -7.32
N GLN A 17 4.32 -6.02 -7.44
CA GLN A 17 4.51 -4.99 -8.45
C GLN A 17 4.48 -5.58 -9.87
N MET A 18 5.14 -6.74 -10.08
CA MET A 18 5.07 -7.46 -11.36
C MET A 18 3.64 -7.90 -11.70
N ILE A 19 2.91 -8.47 -10.72
CA ILE A 19 1.51 -8.86 -10.89
C ILE A 19 0.66 -7.65 -11.29
N LYS A 20 0.85 -6.50 -10.64
CA LYS A 20 0.14 -5.26 -10.98
C LYS A 20 0.38 -4.85 -12.44
N ALA A 21 1.63 -4.87 -12.89
CA ALA A 21 1.99 -4.55 -14.27
C ALA A 21 1.41 -5.55 -15.28
N VAL A 22 1.55 -6.85 -15.02
CA VAL A 22 1.02 -7.91 -15.91
C VAL A 22 -0.50 -7.86 -15.98
N TYR A 23 -1.19 -7.60 -14.88
CA TYR A 23 -2.64 -7.47 -14.86
C TYR A 23 -3.12 -6.33 -15.75
N GLU A 24 -2.48 -5.17 -15.66
CA GLU A 24 -2.82 -4.00 -16.47
C GLU A 24 -2.55 -4.25 -17.96
N SER A 25 -1.40 -4.85 -18.30
CA SER A 25 -1.06 -5.20 -19.68
C SER A 25 -1.97 -6.27 -20.29
N SER A 26 -2.44 -7.24 -19.51
CA SER A 26 -3.25 -8.36 -20.01
C SER A 26 -4.76 -8.05 -20.08
N THR A 27 -5.25 -7.19 -19.19
CA THR A 27 -6.70 -6.90 -19.08
C THR A 27 -7.08 -5.50 -19.52
N GLY A 28 -6.12 -4.59 -19.66
CA GLY A 28 -6.35 -3.16 -19.87
C GLY A 28 -6.96 -2.44 -18.67
N LYS A 29 -7.08 -3.10 -17.52
CA LYS A 29 -7.68 -2.55 -16.30
C LYS A 29 -6.64 -2.33 -15.22
N ASN A 30 -6.83 -1.28 -14.43
CA ASN A 30 -5.97 -1.02 -13.28
C ASN A 30 -6.32 -1.97 -12.12
N LEU A 31 -5.34 -2.76 -11.65
CA LEU A 31 -5.56 -3.75 -10.59
C LEU A 31 -6.07 -3.13 -9.29
N VAL A 32 -5.52 -1.97 -8.88
CA VAL A 32 -5.91 -1.28 -7.63
C VAL A 32 -7.39 -0.90 -7.68
N LYS A 33 -7.82 -0.20 -8.75
CA LYS A 33 -9.24 0.16 -8.95
C LYS A 33 -10.16 -1.05 -9.05
N SER A 34 -9.66 -2.14 -9.64
CA SER A 34 -10.43 -3.38 -9.75
C SER A 34 -10.64 -4.04 -8.40
N LEU A 35 -9.70 -3.91 -7.46
CA LEU A 35 -9.86 -4.39 -6.09
C LEU A 35 -10.75 -3.47 -5.25
N GLU A 36 -10.63 -2.15 -5.40
CA GLU A 36 -11.50 -1.15 -4.75
C GLU A 36 -12.98 -1.38 -5.06
N SER A 37 -13.32 -1.84 -6.27
CA SER A 37 -14.72 -2.09 -6.66
C SER A 37 -15.29 -3.43 -6.16
N VAL A 38 -14.46 -4.34 -5.63
CA VAL A 38 -14.86 -5.72 -5.26
C VAL A 38 -14.64 -6.00 -3.77
N LEU A 39 -13.67 -5.34 -3.16
CA LEU A 39 -13.37 -5.43 -1.73
C LEU A 39 -14.08 -4.29 -0.98
N SER A 40 -14.06 -4.37 0.34
CA SER A 40 -14.70 -3.38 1.20
C SER A 40 -14.01 -3.35 2.56
N SER A 41 -13.98 -2.18 3.20
CA SER A 41 -13.52 -1.99 4.59
C SER A 41 -12.08 -2.51 4.78
N HIS A 42 -11.74 -3.11 5.92
CA HIS A 42 -10.37 -3.47 6.29
C HIS A 42 -9.64 -4.39 5.30
N LEU A 43 -10.39 -5.28 4.64
CA LEU A 43 -9.78 -6.17 3.65
C LEU A 43 -9.32 -5.42 2.40
N GLU A 44 -10.08 -4.39 2.00
CA GLU A 44 -9.70 -3.50 0.91
C GLU A 44 -8.43 -2.74 1.30
N ASP A 45 -8.44 -2.06 2.46
CA ASP A 45 -7.31 -1.27 2.96
C ASP A 45 -6.02 -2.08 3.00
N ALA A 46 -6.08 -3.29 3.57
CA ALA A 46 -4.93 -4.20 3.66
C ALA A 46 -4.47 -4.68 2.28
N SER A 47 -5.39 -5.02 1.38
CA SER A 47 -5.03 -5.49 0.04
C SER A 47 -4.35 -4.39 -0.79
N LEU A 48 -4.86 -3.16 -0.68
CA LEU A 48 -4.27 -2.00 -1.36
C LEU A 48 -2.90 -1.65 -0.78
N ALA A 49 -2.75 -1.69 0.55
CA ALA A 49 -1.46 -1.50 1.22
C ALA A 49 -0.42 -2.52 0.71
N LEU A 50 -0.78 -3.80 0.63
CA LEU A 50 0.12 -4.86 0.17
C LEU A 50 0.58 -4.69 -1.29
N LEU A 51 -0.18 -3.97 -2.11
CA LEU A 51 0.14 -3.68 -3.52
C LEU A 51 0.96 -2.39 -3.72
N MET A 52 1.17 -1.59 -2.68
CA MET A 52 2.00 -0.37 -2.76
C MET A 52 3.45 -0.70 -2.50
N LYS A 53 4.37 0.05 -3.11
CA LYS A 53 5.78 0.01 -2.70
C LYS A 53 5.88 0.51 -1.25
N PRO A 54 6.77 -0.06 -0.40
CA PRO A 54 6.85 0.31 1.02
C PRO A 54 6.97 1.82 1.26
N ALA A 55 7.94 2.48 0.62
CA ALA A 55 8.15 3.92 0.76
C ALA A 55 6.92 4.76 0.35
N TYR A 56 6.21 4.35 -0.71
CA TYR A 56 4.99 5.03 -1.13
C TYR A 56 3.84 4.84 -0.14
N TYR A 57 3.74 3.66 0.47
CA TYR A 57 2.73 3.40 1.50
C TYR A 57 3.02 4.22 2.76
N ASP A 58 4.27 4.31 3.21
CA ASP A 58 4.68 5.15 4.33
C ASP A 58 4.41 6.64 4.05
N ALA A 59 4.76 7.15 2.87
CA ALA A 59 4.42 8.50 2.47
C ALA A 59 2.90 8.76 2.49
N ARG A 60 2.10 7.77 2.07
CA ARG A 60 0.63 7.83 2.16
C ARG A 60 0.14 7.88 3.61
N LEU A 61 0.72 7.10 4.51
CA LEU A 61 0.39 7.12 5.94
C LEU A 61 0.71 8.50 6.55
N LEU A 62 1.91 9.04 6.31
CA LEU A 62 2.32 10.36 6.80
C LEU A 62 1.40 11.48 6.28
N ARG A 63 1.03 11.42 4.99
CA ARG A 63 0.09 12.38 4.40
C ARG A 63 -1.29 12.25 5.04
N ASN A 64 -1.80 11.04 5.22
CA ASN A 64 -3.12 10.84 5.81
C ASN A 64 -3.17 11.30 7.27
N ALA A 65 -2.07 11.09 8.02
CA ALA A 65 -1.94 11.55 9.40
C ALA A 65 -1.93 13.08 9.55
N THR A 66 -1.61 13.84 8.49
CA THR A 66 -1.43 15.31 8.56
C THR A 66 -2.40 16.11 7.68
N LYS A 67 -3.16 15.45 6.79
CA LYS A 67 -4.04 16.13 5.82
C LYS A 67 -5.30 16.75 6.46
N GLY A 68 -5.76 16.21 7.60
CA GLY A 68 -7.04 16.54 8.21
C GLY A 68 -7.01 17.69 9.20
N VAL A 69 -8.13 17.89 9.91
CA VAL A 69 -8.15 18.75 11.10
C VAL A 69 -7.51 17.97 12.23
N GLY A 70 -6.40 18.50 12.76
CA GLY A 70 -5.56 17.80 13.72
C GLY A 70 -4.51 16.91 13.04
N THR A 71 -3.84 16.11 13.86
CA THR A 71 -2.75 15.23 13.44
C THR A 71 -2.98 13.87 14.08
N ASP A 72 -2.66 12.79 13.37
CA ASP A 72 -2.58 11.45 13.98
C ASP A 72 -1.15 11.21 14.43
N GLU A 73 -0.83 11.61 15.67
CA GLU A 73 0.52 11.49 16.20
C GLU A 73 0.97 10.04 16.35
N ALA A 74 0.04 9.10 16.56
CA ALA A 74 0.37 7.69 16.70
C ALA A 74 0.97 7.13 15.39
N VAL A 75 0.36 7.45 14.25
CA VAL A 75 0.88 7.04 12.92
C VAL A 75 2.22 7.71 12.62
N LEU A 76 2.38 9.00 12.97
CA LEU A 76 3.65 9.69 12.77
C LEU A 76 4.78 9.05 13.57
N VAL A 77 4.54 8.76 14.86
CA VAL A 77 5.52 8.09 15.72
C VAL A 77 5.83 6.69 15.20
N GLU A 78 4.82 5.91 14.80
CA GLU A 78 5.03 4.57 14.26
C GLU A 78 5.96 4.59 13.03
N VAL A 79 5.69 5.45 12.05
CA VAL A 79 6.51 5.50 10.83
C VAL A 79 7.89 6.09 11.12
N LEU A 80 7.96 7.26 11.77
CA LEU A 80 9.23 8.00 11.90
C LEU A 80 10.18 7.37 12.93
N ALA A 81 9.67 6.68 13.96
CA ALA A 81 10.52 6.07 14.98
C ALA A 81 10.98 4.65 14.62
N THR A 82 10.35 3.97 13.64
CA THR A 82 10.67 2.57 13.31
C THR A 82 11.40 2.38 11.98
N ARG A 83 11.39 3.37 11.09
CA ARG A 83 12.10 3.30 9.79
C ARG A 83 13.58 3.65 9.94
N SER A 84 14.42 2.93 9.21
CA SER A 84 15.85 3.22 9.08
C SER A 84 16.10 4.51 8.29
N ASN A 85 17.30 5.10 8.42
CA ASN A 85 17.69 6.29 7.65
C ASN A 85 17.53 6.09 6.13
N LYS A 86 17.80 4.88 5.64
CA LYS A 86 17.63 4.53 4.22
C LYS A 86 16.16 4.58 3.81
N GLU A 87 15.27 3.95 4.59
CA GLU A 87 13.83 3.96 4.32
C GLU A 87 13.26 5.38 4.42
N ILE A 88 13.71 6.18 5.39
CA ILE A 88 13.34 7.60 5.50
C ILE A 88 13.77 8.39 4.26
N GLU A 89 14.94 8.11 3.70
CA GLU A 89 15.37 8.76 2.47
C GLU A 89 14.52 8.32 1.27
N GLU A 90 14.18 7.03 1.18
CA GLU A 90 13.27 6.51 0.15
C GLU A 90 11.85 7.12 0.23
N ILE A 91 11.35 7.44 1.43
CA ILE A 91 10.04 8.08 1.63
C ILE A 91 10.00 9.51 1.07
N LYS A 92 11.14 10.22 1.04
CA LYS A 92 11.21 11.62 0.59
C LYS A 92 11.20 11.80 -0.93
N GLN A 93 11.51 10.74 -1.68
CA GLN A 93 11.62 10.74 -3.14
C GLN A 93 10.25 10.59 -3.81
#